data_AF-A0A7L2R5K9-F1
#
_entry.id   AF-A0A7L2R5K9-F1
#
_cell.length_a   1.000
_cell.length_b   1.000
_cell.length_c   1.000
_cell.angle_alpha   90.00
_cell.angle_beta   90.00
_cell.angle_gamma   90.00
#
_symmetry.space_group_name_H-M   'P 1'
#
loop_
_entity.id
_entity.type
_entity.pdbx_description
1 polymer ?
#
loop_
_entity_poly.entity_id
_entity_poly.type
_entity_poly.pdbx_seq_one_letter_code
_entity_poly.pdbx_strand_id
1 'polypeptide(L)' 'FGILLWEIYSFGRVPYPRIPLKDVVPRVEKGYKMDAPDGCPAVVYEVMKKCWTLDPGHRPSFHQLREQ' A
#
# COMPACT_ATOMS: atom_id res chain seq x y z
N PHE A 1 0.82 5.47 5.11
CA PHE A 1 -0.62 5.20 5.25
C PHE A 1 -1.08 3.98 4.46
N GLY A 2 -0.76 3.84 3.17
CA GLY A 2 -1.21 2.68 2.36
C GLY A 2 -0.90 1.30 2.95
N ILE A 3 0.24 1.13 3.63
CA ILE A 3 0.56 -0.13 4.34
C ILE A 3 -0.42 -0.40 5.49
N LEU A 4 -0.72 0.61 6.30
CA LEU A 4 -1.71 0.51 7.39
C LEU A 4 -3.11 0.14 6.86
N LEU A 5 -3.53 0.73 5.74
CA LEU A 5 -4.79 0.33 5.11
C LEU A 5 -4.77 -1.15 4.69
N TRP A 6 -3.67 -1.61 4.11
CA TRP A 6 -3.50 -3.02 3.76
C TRP A 6 -3.57 -3.92 5.01
N GLU A 7 -2.95 -3.52 6.12
CA GLU A 7 -3.04 -4.24 7.40
C GLU A 7 -4.49 -4.32 7.92
N ILE A 8 -5.25 -3.22 7.86
CA ILE A 8 -6.66 -3.19 8.26
C ILE A 8 -7.50 -4.15 7.42
N TYR A 9 -7.41 -4.06 6.08
CA TYR A 9 -8.23 -4.88 5.18
C TYR A 9 -7.77 -6.33 5.05
N SER A 10 -6.56 -6.64 5.48
CA SER A 10 -6.07 -8.01 5.59
C SER A 10 -6.34 -8.63 6.97
N PHE A 11 -7.07 -7.95 7.86
CA PHE A 11 -7.35 -8.38 9.23
C PHE A 11 -6.08 -8.60 10.06
N GLY A 12 -5.11 -7.71 9.91
CA GLY A 12 -3.86 -7.70 10.71
C GLY A 12 -2.79 -8.67 10.22
N ARG A 13 -2.83 -9.11 8.96
CA ARG A 13 -1.73 -9.90 8.38
C ARG A 13 -0.45 -9.06 8.32
N VAL A 14 0.68 -9.75 8.35
CA VAL A 14 1.99 -9.12 8.19
C VAL A 14 2.17 -8.64 6.73
N PRO A 15 2.53 -7.36 6.51
CA PRO A 15 2.81 -6.84 5.17
C PRO A 15 3.92 -7.61 4.44
N TYR A 16 3.88 -7.57 3.11
CA TYR A 16 4.84 -8.24 2.22
C TYR A 16 4.94 -9.76 2.48
N PRO A 17 3.81 -10.49 2.46
CA PRO A 17 3.81 -11.91 2.77
C PRO A 17 4.73 -12.68 1.83
N ARG A 18 5.51 -13.61 2.38
CA ARG A 18 6.48 -14.46 1.65
C ARG A 18 7.66 -13.69 1.02
N ILE A 19 7.87 -12.42 1.37
CA ILE A 19 9.05 -11.65 0.99
C ILE A 19 9.95 -11.50 2.21
N PRO A 20 11.20 -11.99 2.18
CA PRO A 20 12.16 -11.72 3.24
C PRO A 20 12.38 -10.22 3.42
N LEU A 21 12.50 -9.74 4.67
CA LEU A 21 12.61 -8.31 4.96
C LEU A 21 13.73 -7.62 4.17
N LYS A 22 14.88 -8.30 4.00
CA LYS A 22 16.02 -7.82 3.21
C LYS A 22 15.70 -7.56 1.73
N ASP A 23 14.69 -8.23 1.19
CA ASP A 23 14.30 -8.15 -0.22
C ASP A 23 13.13 -7.19 -0.46
N VAL A 24 12.50 -6.66 0.60
CA VAL A 24 11.35 -5.75 0.49
C VAL A 24 11.77 -4.44 -0.18
N VAL A 25 12.81 -3.77 0.32
CA VAL A 25 13.27 -2.48 -0.21
C VAL A 25 13.66 -2.59 -1.69
N PRO A 26 14.54 -3.53 -2.11
CA PRO A 26 14.90 -3.69 -3.52
C PRO A 26 13.73 -3.97 -4.45
N ARG A 27 12.66 -4.64 -3.98
CA ARG A 27 11.47 -4.91 -4.78
C ARG A 27 10.60 -3.67 -4.93
N VAL A 28 10.38 -2.94 -3.84
CA VAL A 28 9.61 -1.69 -3.85
C VAL A 28 10.26 -0.67 -4.78
N GLU A 29 11.58 -0.52 -4.73
CA GLU A 29 12.34 0.36 -5.63
C GLU A 29 12.18 -0.01 -7.11
N LYS A 30 11.99 -1.31 -7.41
CA LYS A 30 11.68 -1.82 -8.75
C LYS A 30 10.20 -1.69 -9.14
N GLY A 31 9.38 -1.06 -8.31
CA GLY A 31 7.97 -0.80 -8.58
C GLY A 31 7.01 -1.88 -8.08
N TYR A 32 7.47 -2.85 -7.27
CA TYR A 32 6.57 -3.81 -6.64
C TYR A 32 5.55 -3.10 -5.73
N LYS A 33 4.28 -3.50 -5.87
CA LYS A 33 3.18 -3.12 -4.98
C LYS A 33 2.51 -4.41 -4.49
N MET A 34 2.06 -4.42 -3.24
CA MET A 34 1.34 -5.58 -2.72
C MET A 34 0.00 -5.76 -3.43
N ASP A 35 -0.43 -7.00 -3.59
CA ASP A 35 -1.76 -7.34 -4.07
C ASP A 35 -2.84 -6.84 -3.08
N ALA A 36 -4.04 -6.61 -3.60
CA ALA A 36 -5.19 -6.26 -2.77
C ALA A 36 -5.51 -7.41 -1.80
N PRO A 37 -5.81 -7.12 -0.51
CA PRO A 37 -6.33 -8.13 0.39
C PRO A 37 -7.65 -8.74 -0.11
N ASP A 38 -7.91 -9.99 0.29
CA ASP A 38 -9.15 -10.69 -0.05
C ASP A 38 -10.37 -9.90 0.42
N GLY A 39 -11.31 -9.60 -0.49
CA GLY A 39 -12.52 -8.82 -0.17
C GLY A 39 -12.30 -7.31 0.00
N CYS A 40 -11.10 -6.79 -0.26
CA CYS A 40 -10.83 -5.36 -0.22
C CYS A 40 -11.57 -4.62 -1.35
N PRO A 41 -12.35 -3.57 -1.06
CA PRO A 41 -12.99 -2.76 -2.10
C PRO A 41 -11.96 -2.10 -3.02
N ALA A 42 -12.22 -2.12 -4.34
CA ALA A 42 -11.30 -1.59 -5.34
C ALA A 42 -10.91 -0.12 -5.07
N VAL A 43 -11.85 0.72 -4.63
CA VAL A 43 -11.61 2.13 -4.28
C VAL A 43 -10.57 2.29 -3.18
N VAL A 44 -10.58 1.41 -2.17
CA VAL A 44 -9.60 1.44 -1.08
C VAL A 44 -8.24 1.01 -1.61
N TYR A 45 -8.19 -0.02 -2.46
CA TYR A 45 -6.94 -0.46 -3.06
C TYR A 45 -6.32 0.61 -3.98
N GLU A 46 -7.12 1.39 -4.70
CA GLU A 46 -6.63 2.57 -5.44
C GLU A 46 -5.98 3.59 -4.50
N VAL A 47 -6.57 3.86 -3.34
CA VAL A 47 -5.97 4.71 -2.30
C VAL A 47 -4.63 4.14 -1.82
N MET A 48 -4.55 2.83 -1.55
CA MET A 48 -3.29 2.17 -1.19
C MET A 48 -2.23 2.39 -2.27
N LYS A 49 -2.57 2.15 -3.55
CA LYS A 49 -1.65 2.33 -4.68
C LYS A 49 -1.17 3.75 -4.87
N LYS A 50 -2.02 4.76 -4.62
CA LYS A 50 -1.65 6.19 -4.61
C LYS A 50 -0.69 6.52 -3.47
N CYS A 51 -0.91 5.94 -2.28
CA CYS A 51 0.02 6.09 -1.16
C CYS A 51 1.38 5.39 -1.39
N TRP A 52 1.43 4.37 -2.25
CA TRP A 52 2.65 3.64 -2.60
C TRP A 52 3.38 4.18 -3.84
N THR A 53 3.08 5.40 -4.28
CA THR A 53 3.86 6.04 -5.34
C THR A 53 5.30 6.24 -4.89
N LEU A 54 6.28 5.88 -5.73
CA LEU A 54 7.70 5.99 -5.38
C LEU A 54 8.08 7.43 -5.10
N ASP A 55 7.75 8.34 -6.02
CA ASP A 55 7.93 9.77 -5.85
C ASP A 55 7.05 10.30 -4.70
N PRO A 56 7.65 10.82 -3.62
CA PRO A 56 6.91 11.43 -2.51
C PRO A 56 6.03 12.61 -2.92
N GLY A 57 6.42 13.40 -3.93
CA GLY A 57 5.67 14.58 -4.40
C GLY A 57 4.34 14.23 -5.06
N HIS A 58 4.20 12.99 -5.54
CA HIS A 58 2.97 12.47 -6.15
C HIS A 58 2.09 11.70 -5.15
N ARG A 59 2.50 11.58 -3.89
CA ARG A 59 1.67 10.92 -2.86
C ARG A 59 0.60 11.91 -2.36
N PRO A 60 -0.65 11.47 -2.20
CA PRO A 60 -1.70 12.34 -1.69
C PRO A 60 -1.41 12.72 -0.23
N SER A 61 -1.69 13.97 0.12
CA SER A 61 -1.70 14.43 1.51
C SER A 61 -2.89 13.81 2.26
N PHE A 62 -2.83 13.79 3.59
CA PHE A 62 -3.97 13.34 4.39
C PHE A 62 -5.24 14.15 4.15
N HIS A 63 -5.11 15.45 3.84
CA HIS A 63 -6.25 16.29 3.46
C HIS A 63 -6.93 15.75 2.20
N GLN A 64 -6.15 15.50 1.14
CA GLN A 64 -6.63 14.95 -0.12
C GLN A 64 -7.18 13.52 0.01
N LEU A 65 -6.71 12.75 0.98
CA LEU A 65 -7.25 11.41 1.27
C LEU A 65 -8.61 11.46 1.96
N ARG A 66 -8.86 12.48 2.79
CA ARG A 66 -10.14 12.65 3.50
C ARG A 66 -11.27 13.14 2.59
N GLU A 67 -10.93 13.88 1.54
CA GLU A 67 -11.88 14.47 0.59
C GLU A 67 -12.22 13.57 -0.61
N GLN A 68 -11.70 12.34 -0.64
CA GLN A 68 -11.96 11.35 -1.68
C GLN A 68 -13.20 10.50 -1.40
#